data_AF-A0A2N9J607-F1
#
_entry.id   AF-A0A2N9J607-F1
#
_cell.length_a   1.000
_cell.length_b   1.000
_cell.length_c   1.000
_cell.angle_alpha   90.00
_cell.angle_beta   90.00
_cell.angle_gamma   90.00
#
_symmetry.space_group_name_H-M   'P 1'
#
loop_
_entity.id
_entity.type
_entity.pdbx_description
1 polymer ?
#
loop_
_entity_poly.entity_id
_entity_poly.type
_entity_poly.pdbx_seq_one_letter_code
_entity_poly.pdbx_strand_id
1 'polypeptide(L)'
;MTCKRFRALASSDTLWESICRRDWGPNSVDALLKSYNLHFQQQLPWMKLYKQVFQLGSVSCHKMTYPDGEFELPSPRASHSLNFVSDCLVLFAGGSEGGSFNLT
;
A
#
# COMPACT_ATOMS: atom_id res chain seq x y z
N MET A 1 -14.08 20.10 -3.99
CA MET A 1 -14.20 20.91 -2.76
C MET A 1 -15.36 21.87 -2.93
N THR A 2 -16.37 21.82 -2.04
CA THR A 2 -17.64 22.56 -2.20
C THR A 2 -17.68 23.89 -1.43
N CYS A 3 -17.16 23.99 -0.19
CA CYS A 3 -16.91 25.26 0.53
C CYS A 3 -16.04 25.07 1.80
N LYS A 4 -15.60 26.16 2.46
CA LYS A 4 -14.81 26.13 3.71
C LYS A 4 -15.52 25.40 4.85
N ARG A 5 -16.85 25.56 4.99
CA ARG A 5 -17.64 24.90 6.04
C ARG A 5 -17.69 23.38 5.83
N PHE A 6 -17.94 22.93 4.60
CA PHE A 6 -17.90 21.51 4.28
C PHE A 6 -16.50 20.91 4.47
N ARG A 7 -15.44 21.66 4.15
CA ARG A 7 -14.06 21.21 4.42
C ARG A 7 -13.82 21.00 5.91
N ALA A 8 -14.29 21.90 6.78
CA ALA A 8 -14.14 21.75 8.22
C ALA A 8 -14.90 20.51 8.73
N LEU A 9 -16.15 20.31 8.30
CA LEU A 9 -16.94 19.13 8.64
C LEU A 9 -16.27 17.83 8.17
N ALA A 10 -15.82 17.79 6.92
CA ALA A 10 -15.13 16.65 6.32
C ALA A 10 -13.70 16.42 6.87
N SER A 11 -13.20 17.26 7.78
CA SER A 11 -11.91 17.06 8.45
C SER A 11 -12.08 16.66 9.92
N SER A 12 -13.31 16.42 10.39
CA SER A 12 -13.60 16.02 11.77
C SER A 12 -13.21 14.58 12.04
N ASP A 13 -12.39 14.34 13.06
CA ASP A 13 -11.94 12.99 13.42
C ASP A 13 -13.09 12.09 13.90
N THR A 14 -14.11 12.63 14.57
CA THR A 14 -15.29 11.84 15.01
C THR A 14 -16.11 11.35 13.82
N LEU A 15 -16.23 12.17 12.77
CA LEU A 15 -16.86 11.76 11.51
C LEU A 15 -16.05 10.63 10.86
N TRP A 16 -14.73 10.78 10.77
CA TRP A 16 -13.88 9.75 10.16
C TRP A 16 -13.82 8.46 10.99
N GLU A 17 -13.88 8.52 12.31
CA GLU A 17 -14.03 7.32 13.15
C GLU A 17 -15.32 6.57 12.80
N SER A 18 -16.45 7.29 12.70
CA SER A 18 -17.74 6.69 12.34
C SER A 18 -17.68 6.02 10.96
N ILE A 19 -17.04 6.66 9.99
CA ILE A 19 -16.80 6.09 8.65
C ILE A 19 -15.92 4.83 8.76
N CYS A 20 -14.82 4.87 9.51
CA CYS A 20 -13.93 3.72 9.68
C CYS A 20 -14.63 2.55 10.38
N ARG A 21 -15.47 2.81 11.40
CA ARG A 21 -16.27 1.79 12.07
C ARG A 21 -17.28 1.14 11.13
N ARG A 22 -17.91 1.93 10.25
CA ARG A 22 -18.84 1.42 9.23
C ARG A 22 -18.13 0.57 8.19
N ASP A 23 -16.97 1.02 7.71
CA ASP A 23 -16.27 0.39 6.57
C ASP A 23 -15.38 -0.80 6.99
N TRP A 24 -14.72 -0.74 8.16
CA TRP A 24 -13.79 -1.78 8.65
C TRP A 24 -14.37 -2.66 9.75
N GLY A 25 -15.53 -2.28 10.29
CA GLY A 25 -16.20 -2.96 11.40
C GLY A 25 -15.69 -2.51 12.79
N PRO A 26 -16.53 -2.66 13.83
CA PRO A 26 -16.23 -2.17 15.18
C PRO A 26 -15.07 -2.91 15.83
N ASN A 27 -14.98 -4.23 15.66
CA ASN A 27 -13.91 -5.05 16.27
C ASN A 27 -12.52 -4.62 15.79
N SER A 28 -12.36 -4.35 14.49
CA SER A 28 -11.10 -3.92 13.88
C SER A 28 -10.68 -2.54 14.42
N VAL A 29 -11.64 -1.62 14.51
CA VAL A 29 -11.42 -0.26 15.04
C VAL A 29 -11.05 -0.29 16.52
N ASP A 30 -11.73 -1.10 17.33
CA ASP A 30 -11.47 -1.20 18.76
C ASP A 30 -10.10 -1.83 19.03
N ALA A 31 -9.69 -2.85 18.25
CA ALA A 31 -8.36 -3.43 18.33
C ALA A 31 -7.27 -2.41 17.94
N LEU A 32 -7.49 -1.65 16.87
CA LEU A 32 -6.58 -0.59 16.44
C LEU A 32 -6.43 0.48 17.53
N LEU A 33 -7.53 0.99 18.08
CA LEU A 33 -7.51 2.00 19.14
C LEU A 33 -6.76 1.50 20.37
N LYS A 34 -6.98 0.24 20.78
CA LYS A 34 -6.21 -0.37 21.87
C LYS A 34 -4.71 -0.36 21.58
N SER A 35 -4.29 -0.81 20.40
CA SER A 35 -2.87 -0.81 20.03
C SER A 35 -2.27 0.60 19.95
N TYR A 36 -3.01 1.56 19.42
CA TYR A 36 -2.53 2.92 19.25
C TYR A 36 -2.39 3.63 20.58
N ASN A 37 -3.39 3.52 21.46
CA ASN A 37 -3.37 4.13 22.80
C ASN A 37 -2.27 3.56 23.70
N LEU A 38 -1.87 2.30 23.48
CA LEU A 38 -0.73 1.70 24.17
C LEU A 38 0.61 2.36 23.80
N HIS A 39 0.75 2.82 22.54
CA HIS A 39 1.99 3.40 22.03
C HIS A 39 1.98 4.94 22.01
N PHE A 40 0.80 5.55 21.92
CA PHE A 40 0.63 6.99 21.73
C PHE A 40 -0.53 7.49 22.59
N GLN A 41 -0.26 8.45 23.48
CA GLN A 41 -1.28 9.09 24.33
C GLN A 41 -2.09 10.18 23.60
N GLN A 42 -2.16 10.12 22.27
CA GLN A 42 -2.80 11.14 21.44
C GLN A 42 -4.02 10.58 20.71
N GLN A 43 -4.88 11.46 20.22
CA GLN A 43 -6.00 11.05 19.37
C GLN A 43 -5.48 10.52 18.02
N LEU A 44 -6.14 9.47 17.52
CA LEU A 44 -5.79 8.84 16.26
C LEU A 44 -6.26 9.73 15.10
N PRO A 45 -5.39 10.08 14.13
CA PRO A 45 -5.76 10.94 13.01
C PRO A 45 -6.52 10.15 11.93
N TRP A 46 -7.82 9.89 12.18
CA TRP A 46 -8.66 8.97 11.41
C TRP A 46 -8.68 9.26 9.91
N MET A 47 -8.78 10.54 9.53
CA MET A 47 -8.78 10.93 8.11
C MET A 47 -7.49 10.50 7.41
N LYS A 48 -6.33 10.66 8.06
CA LYS A 48 -5.04 10.32 7.47
C LYS A 48 -4.92 8.81 7.31
N LEU A 49 -5.30 8.07 8.34
CA LEU A 49 -5.27 6.61 8.31
C LEU A 49 -6.16 6.07 7.19
N TYR A 50 -7.40 6.56 7.08
CA TYR A 50 -8.32 6.11 6.04
C TYR A 50 -7.74 6.31 4.64
N LYS A 51 -7.09 7.46 4.38
CA LYS A 51 -6.41 7.72 3.11
C LYS A 51 -5.28 6.73 2.83
N GLN A 52 -4.49 6.39 3.85
CA GLN A 52 -3.39 5.43 3.71
C GLN A 52 -3.91 4.02 3.40
N VAL A 53 -4.95 3.57 4.11
CA VAL A 53 -5.59 2.27 3.87
C VAL A 53 -6.24 2.23 2.50
N PHE A 54 -6.89 3.32 2.07
CA PHE A 54 -7.45 3.43 0.73
C PHE A 54 -6.37 3.33 -0.36
N GLN A 55 -5.20 3.96 -0.15
CA GLN A 55 -4.06 3.85 -1.07
C GLN A 55 -3.47 2.44 -1.11
N LEU A 56 -3.46 1.70 0.00
CA LEU A 56 -3.04 0.30 0.03
C LEU A 56 -3.93 -0.59 -0.86
N GLY A 57 -5.23 -0.29 -0.95
CA GLY A 57 -6.14 -0.96 -1.87
C GLY A 57 -5.82 -0.72 -3.36
N SER A 58 -4.98 0.26 -3.69
CA SER A 58 -4.49 0.48 -5.06
C SER A 58 -3.38 -0.51 -5.47
N VAL A 59 -2.84 -1.28 -4.53
CA VAL A 59 -1.79 -2.26 -4.79
C VAL A 59 -2.44 -3.63 -4.95
N SER A 60 -2.47 -4.14 -6.18
CA SER A 60 -2.96 -5.49 -6.46
C SER A 60 -1.79 -6.47 -6.61
N CYS A 61 -1.67 -7.43 -5.68
CA CYS A 61 -0.77 -8.56 -5.83
C CYS A 61 -1.52 -9.72 -6.47
N HIS A 62 -1.18 -10.07 -7.71
CA HIS A 62 -1.75 -11.23 -8.37
C HIS A 62 -0.88 -12.44 -8.08
N LYS A 63 -1.41 -13.41 -7.33
CA LYS A 63 -0.77 -14.71 -7.21
C LYS A 63 -0.90 -15.43 -8.55
N MET A 64 0.20 -15.57 -9.27
CA MET A 64 0.23 -16.40 -10.46
C MET A 64 0.20 -17.87 -10.03
N THR A 65 -0.95 -18.52 -10.16
CA THR A 65 -1.11 -19.97 -10.02
C THR A 65 -1.27 -20.57 -11.41
N TYR A 66 -0.38 -21.49 -11.77
CA TYR A 66 -0.44 -22.20 -13.05
C TYR A 66 -0.97 -23.63 -12.86
N PRO A 67 -1.83 -24.11 -13.79
CA PRO A 67 -2.52 -25.39 -13.65
C PRO A 67 -1.65 -26.61 -13.99
N ASP A 68 -0.59 -26.47 -14.78
CA ASP A 68 0.31 -27.58 -15.13
C ASP A 68 1.73 -27.28 -14.65
N GLY A 69 2.11 -27.99 -13.59
CA GLY A 69 3.39 -27.84 -12.92
C GLY A 69 4.53 -28.23 -13.85
N GLU A 70 5.23 -27.22 -14.34
CA GLU A 70 6.66 -26.97 -14.13
C GLU A 70 6.92 -25.52 -14.54
N PHE A 71 7.38 -24.66 -13.62
CA PHE A 71 8.05 -23.43 -14.04
C PHE A 71 9.11 -23.00 -13.05
N GLU A 72 10.27 -22.65 -13.60
CA GLU A 72 11.36 -21.98 -12.91
C GLU A 72 10.83 -20.68 -12.30
N LEU A 73 10.80 -20.62 -10.96
CA LEU A 73 10.62 -19.36 -10.25
C LEU A 73 11.58 -18.32 -10.85
N PRO A 74 11.17 -17.04 -10.99
CA PRO A 74 12.08 -16.02 -11.48
C PRO A 74 13.36 -16.05 -10.63
N SER A 75 14.47 -16.42 -11.26
CA SER A 75 15.76 -16.48 -10.61
C SER A 75 16.28 -15.06 -10.34
N PRO A 76 17.20 -14.89 -9.37
CA PRO A 76 17.85 -13.60 -9.15
C PRO A 76 18.44 -13.05 -10.46
N ARG A 77 18.17 -11.77 -10.77
CA ARG A 77 18.65 -11.14 -12.00
C ARG A 77 19.76 -10.15 -11.71
N ALA A 78 20.75 -10.10 -12.60
CA ALA A 78 21.89 -9.20 -12.47
C ALA A 78 21.57 -7.76 -12.89
N SER A 79 20.50 -7.56 -13.66
CA SER A 79 20.09 -6.24 -14.16
C SER A 79 18.58 -6.09 -14.30
N HIS A 80 18.13 -4.84 -14.20
CA HIS A 80 16.75 -4.41 -14.39
C HIS A 80 16.73 -3.04 -15.06
N SER A 81 15.68 -2.74 -15.83
CA SER A 81 15.43 -1.37 -16.31
C SER A 81 14.05 -0.88 -15.86
N LEU A 82 14.00 0.37 -15.42
CA LEU A 82 12.79 1.04 -14.96
C LEU A 82 12.48 2.17 -15.95
N ASN A 83 11.24 2.24 -16.43
CA ASN A 83 10.78 3.33 -17.29
C ASN A 83 9.45 3.89 -16.79
N PHE A 84 9.24 5.18 -16.99
CA PHE A 84 7.93 5.81 -16.82
C PHE A 84 7.21 5.84 -18.17
N VAL A 85 6.05 5.18 -18.24
CA VAL A 85 5.17 5.19 -19.42
C VAL A 85 3.78 5.59 -18.96
N SER A 86 3.28 6.72 -19.44
CA SER A 86 1.94 7.24 -19.09
C SER A 86 1.66 7.28 -17.59
N ASP A 87 2.59 7.85 -16.81
CA ASP A 87 2.55 7.94 -15.34
C ASP A 87 2.56 6.59 -14.58
N CYS A 88 2.75 5.48 -15.28
CA CYS A 88 3.00 4.17 -14.67
C CYS A 88 4.51 3.87 -14.66
N LEU A 89 5.02 3.45 -13.50
CA LEU A 89 6.37 2.92 -13.37
C LEU A 89 6.39 1.46 -13.83
N VAL A 90 7.06 1.17 -14.94
CA VAL A 90 7.19 -0.16 -15.51
C VAL A 90 8.58 -0.71 -15.24
N LEU A 91 8.65 -1.89 -14.62
CA LEU A 91 9.88 -2.63 -14.37
C LEU A 91 10.03 -3.73 -15.42
N PHE A 92 11.05 -3.61 -16.27
CA PHE A 92 11.44 -4.65 -17.21
C PHE A 92 12.57 -5.48 -16.58
N ALA A 93 12.33 -6.78 -16.43
CA ALA A 93 13.34 -7.72 -15.97
C ALA A 93 14.48 -7.83 -17.01
N GLY A 94 15.74 -7.65 -16.59
CA GLY A 94 16.94 -7.76 -17.44
C GLY A 94 17.55 -9.16 -17.40
N GLY A 95 18.77 -9.34 -17.91
CA GLY A 95 19.46 -10.64 -17.91
C GLY A 95 19.80 -11.17 -16.52
N SER A 96 19.83 -12.49 -16.35
CA SER A 96 20.34 -13.18 -15.16
C SER A 96 21.86 -13.37 -15.17
N GLU A 97 22.50 -13.21 -16.34
CA GLU A 97 23.95 -13.29 -16.46
C GLU A 97 24.59 -11.97 -16.00
N GLY A 98 25.34 -12.03 -14.89
CA GLY A 98 26.17 -10.92 -14.44
C GLY A 98 27.40 -10.76 -15.31
N GLY A 99 27.87 -9.53 -15.50
CA GLY A 99 29.14 -9.28 -16.18
C GLY A 99 30.30 -9.94 -15.41
N SER A 100 31.10 -10.76 -16.10
CA SER A 100 32.33 -11.31 -15.54
C SER A 100 33.35 -10.18 -15.38
N PHE A 101 33.58 -9.72 -14.15
CA PHE A 101 34.71 -8.83 -13.86
C PHE A 101 36.00 -9.66 -13.87
N ASN A 102 36.65 -9.76 -15.02
CA ASN A 102 38.04 -10.21 -15.08
C ASN A 102 38.93 -9.09 -14.52
N LEU A 103 39.35 -9.23 -13.27
CA LEU A 103 40.46 -8.46 -12.72
C LEU A 103 41.77 -9.09 -13.23
N THR A 104 42.29 -8.55 -14.34
CA THR A 104 43.69 -8.72 -14.77
C THR A 104 44.50 -7.50 -14.44
#